data_AF-A0A9K3HWJ3-F1
#
_entry.id   AF-A0A9K3HWJ3-F1
#
_cell.length_a   1.000
_cell.length_b   1.000
_cell.length_c   1.000
_cell.angle_alpha   90.00
_cell.angle_beta   90.00
_cell.angle_gamma   90.00
#
_symmetry.space_group_name_H-M   'P 1'
#
loop_
_entity.id
_entity.type
_entity.pdbx_description
1 polymer ?
#
loop_
_entity_poly.entity_id
_entity_poly.type
_entity_poly.pdbx_seq_one_letter_code
_entity_poly.pdbx_strand_id
1 'polypeptide(L)'
;MKKSLIITTIKLDQDRDLQFHQTRWHLCKNFWSKLKVQEMEMGQLVKLIEGRTFGKEFLVFNCMVGLPHMGRTRKPNQVTDFLKVAKLVLEENEGIITFGDGEEGERTGNFFYFPLFSDNKLAHYKALYESIESGFPDYLNEARIAIETPFLEPFVSSKSWFQKWKEQREDTGFQEVLKLIRVRMSKENWNEARELVKEGESPYGIRIEEENGNVMVLEWRGIPLVKVSAWVYTN
;
A
#
# COMPACT_ATOMS: atom_id res chain seq x y z
N MET A 1 -11.43 -30.28 5.98
CA MET A 1 -11.95 -28.89 6.00
C MET A 1 -12.03 -28.34 4.58
N LYS A 2 -13.19 -27.80 4.17
CA LYS A 2 -13.29 -27.06 2.89
C LYS A 2 -12.80 -25.63 3.15
N LYS A 3 -11.59 -25.29 2.70
CA LYS A 3 -11.09 -23.92 2.71
C LYS A 3 -11.72 -23.14 1.55
N SER A 4 -12.21 -21.94 1.81
CA SER A 4 -12.73 -20.99 0.83
C SER A 4 -12.01 -19.66 0.99
N LEU A 5 -11.80 -18.94 -0.12
CA LEU A 5 -11.18 -17.62 -0.11
C LEU A 5 -12.19 -16.59 -0.64
N ILE A 6 -12.37 -15.51 0.11
CA ILE A 6 -13.23 -14.39 -0.27
C ILE A 6 -12.32 -13.17 -0.43
N ILE A 7 -12.29 -12.60 -1.63
CA ILE A 7 -11.62 -11.33 -1.90
C ILE A 7 -12.69 -10.27 -2.03
N THR A 8 -12.58 -9.24 -1.19
CA THR A 8 -13.48 -8.09 -1.19
C THR A 8 -12.69 -6.85 -1.56
N THR A 9 -13.07 -6.21 -2.67
CA THR A 9 -12.61 -4.86 -3.01
C THR A 9 -13.54 -3.85 -2.36
N ILE A 10 -12.95 -2.82 -1.75
CA ILE A 10 -13.70 -1.65 -1.29
C ILE A 10 -13.79 -0.65 -2.43
N LYS A 11 -15.03 -0.41 -2.88
CA LYS A 11 -15.36 0.55 -3.92
C LYS A 11 -15.17 1.96 -3.40
N LEU A 12 -14.49 2.78 -4.20
CA LEU A 12 -14.36 4.21 -4.01
C LEU A 12 -15.32 4.94 -4.96
N ASP A 13 -15.74 6.16 -4.60
CA ASP A 13 -16.70 6.97 -5.38
C ASP A 13 -16.26 7.24 -6.84
N GLN A 14 -14.97 7.05 -7.13
CA GLN A 14 -14.34 7.30 -8.44
C GLN A 14 -14.08 6.01 -9.24
N ASP A 15 -14.48 4.85 -8.72
CA ASP A 15 -14.25 3.56 -9.37
C ASP A 15 -15.24 3.34 -10.52
N ARG A 16 -14.74 2.80 -11.64
CA ARG A 16 -15.58 2.41 -12.78
C ARG A 16 -15.92 0.92 -12.69
N ASP A 17 -17.20 0.60 -12.75
CA ASP A 17 -17.73 -0.78 -12.64
C ASP A 17 -17.06 -1.76 -13.62
N LEU A 18 -16.71 -1.31 -14.84
CA LEU A 18 -16.04 -2.12 -15.86
C LEU A 18 -14.69 -2.70 -15.42
N GLN A 19 -13.92 -1.96 -14.60
CA GLN A 19 -12.60 -2.42 -14.14
C GLN A 19 -12.71 -3.57 -13.14
N PHE A 20 -13.71 -3.52 -12.26
CA PHE A 20 -13.98 -4.59 -11.30
C PHE A 20 -14.40 -5.87 -12.03
N HIS A 21 -15.33 -5.78 -12.98
CA HIS A 21 -15.80 -6.95 -13.73
C HIS A 21 -14.67 -7.67 -14.49
N GLN A 22 -13.78 -6.93 -15.14
CA GLN A 22 -12.62 -7.51 -15.83
C GLN A 22 -11.66 -8.16 -14.83
N THR A 23 -11.31 -7.50 -13.74
CA THR A 23 -10.41 -8.05 -12.72
C THR A 23 -11.00 -9.32 -12.10
N ARG A 24 -12.28 -9.28 -11.73
CA ARG A 24 -13.02 -10.43 -11.20
C ARG A 24 -13.03 -11.60 -12.19
N TRP A 25 -13.25 -11.34 -13.48
CA TRP A 25 -13.24 -12.39 -14.49
C TRP A 25 -11.87 -13.07 -14.59
N HIS A 26 -10.78 -12.29 -14.63
CA HIS A 26 -9.42 -12.85 -14.68
C HIS A 26 -9.10 -13.67 -13.43
N LEU A 27 -9.48 -13.20 -12.25
CA LEU A 27 -9.29 -13.93 -10.99
C LEU A 27 -10.14 -15.21 -10.95
N CYS A 28 -11.43 -15.16 -11.26
CA CYS A 28 -12.27 -16.35 -11.19
C CYS A 28 -11.96 -17.37 -12.31
N LYS A 29 -11.46 -16.93 -13.47
CA LYS A 29 -11.12 -17.82 -14.58
C LYS A 29 -9.85 -18.64 -14.31
N ASN A 30 -8.85 -18.00 -13.71
CA ASN A 30 -7.52 -18.61 -13.54
C ASN A 30 -7.37 -19.34 -12.20
N PHE A 31 -8.26 -19.10 -11.23
CA PHE A 31 -8.15 -19.65 -9.88
C PHE A 31 -9.28 -20.63 -9.53
N TRP A 32 -9.09 -21.32 -8.39
CA TRP A 32 -9.98 -22.32 -7.81
C TRP A 32 -11.48 -21.98 -7.94
N SER A 33 -12.29 -23.01 -8.21
CA SER A 33 -13.77 -22.97 -8.17
C SER A 33 -14.39 -22.54 -6.83
N LYS A 34 -13.56 -22.21 -5.83
CA LYS A 34 -13.94 -21.78 -4.47
C LYS A 34 -13.54 -20.34 -4.14
N LEU A 35 -12.98 -19.60 -5.11
CA LEU A 35 -12.68 -18.17 -4.95
C LEU A 35 -13.95 -17.35 -5.19
N LYS A 36 -14.39 -16.61 -4.17
CA LYS A 36 -15.44 -15.60 -4.31
C LYS A 36 -14.80 -14.22 -4.37
N VAL A 37 -15.02 -13.50 -5.46
CA VAL A 37 -14.61 -12.09 -5.60
C VAL A 37 -15.85 -11.23 -5.56
N GLN A 38 -15.87 -10.25 -4.66
CA GLN A 38 -16.99 -9.31 -4.47
C GLN A 38 -16.47 -7.88 -4.31
N GLU A 39 -17.35 -6.93 -4.57
CA GLU A 39 -17.12 -5.49 -4.38
C GLU A 39 -18.15 -4.99 -3.38
N MET A 40 -17.74 -4.10 -2.49
CA MET A 40 -18.64 -3.42 -1.55
C MET A 40 -18.18 -2.00 -1.27
N GLU A 41 -19.11 -1.14 -0.92
CA GLU A 41 -18.79 0.19 -0.42
C GLU A 41 -18.36 0.15 1.05
N MET A 42 -17.63 1.17 1.49
CA MET A 42 -17.16 1.25 2.89
C MET A 42 -18.33 1.20 3.89
N GLY A 43 -19.45 1.87 3.59
CA GLY A 43 -20.65 1.84 4.44
C GLY A 43 -21.32 0.46 4.49
N GLN A 44 -21.18 -0.36 3.45
CA GLN A 44 -21.66 -1.74 3.46
C GLN A 44 -20.77 -2.62 4.33
N LEU A 45 -19.44 -2.40 4.31
CA LEU A 45 -18.51 -3.08 5.22
C LEU A 45 -18.88 -2.82 6.68
N VAL A 46 -19.12 -1.56 7.06
CA VAL A 46 -19.56 -1.18 8.43
C VAL A 46 -20.83 -1.92 8.84
N LYS A 47 -21.87 -1.92 7.99
CA LYS A 47 -23.12 -2.67 8.27
C LYS A 47 -22.90 -4.18 8.38
N LEU A 48 -21.97 -4.71 7.60
CA LEU A 48 -21.60 -6.13 7.65
C LEU A 48 -20.98 -6.48 9.00
N ILE A 49 -20.24 -5.55 9.59
CA ILE A 49 -19.62 -5.67 10.91
C ILE A 49 -20.67 -5.54 12.02
N GLU A 50 -21.55 -4.55 11.94
CA GLU A 50 -22.62 -4.35 12.93
C GLU A 50 -23.65 -5.49 12.96
N GLY A 51 -23.86 -6.16 11.81
CA GLY A 51 -24.87 -7.21 11.64
C GLY A 51 -24.36 -8.64 11.62
N ARG A 52 -23.04 -8.88 11.66
CA ARG A 52 -22.47 -10.24 11.72
C ARG A 52 -21.47 -10.37 12.85
N THR A 53 -21.58 -11.45 13.60
CA THR A 53 -20.38 -12.13 14.08
C THR A 53 -19.69 -12.71 12.84
N PHE A 54 -18.55 -12.15 12.43
CA PHE A 54 -17.66 -12.89 11.53
C PHE A 54 -17.41 -14.23 12.24
N GLY A 55 -17.59 -15.34 11.54
CA GLY A 55 -17.43 -16.66 12.13
C GLY A 55 -15.97 -16.90 12.52
N LYS A 56 -15.55 -18.17 12.58
CA LYS A 56 -14.13 -18.55 12.71
C LYS A 56 -13.32 -18.30 11.41
N GLU A 57 -13.53 -17.17 10.75
CA GLU A 57 -12.79 -16.77 9.54
C GLU A 57 -11.58 -15.92 9.95
N PHE A 58 -10.42 -16.19 9.34
CA PHE A 58 -9.24 -15.34 9.51
C PHE A 58 -9.31 -14.18 8.52
N LEU A 59 -9.24 -12.95 9.02
CA LEU A 59 -9.44 -11.75 8.22
C LEU A 59 -8.12 -11.10 7.81
N VAL A 60 -8.03 -10.65 6.57
CA VAL A 60 -6.87 -9.92 6.05
C VAL A 60 -7.34 -8.58 5.48
N PHE A 61 -6.91 -7.49 6.09
CA PHE A 61 -7.14 -6.14 5.58
C PHE A 61 -5.89 -5.65 4.87
N ASN A 62 -5.95 -5.50 3.55
CA ASN A 62 -4.85 -4.99 2.73
C ASN A 62 -5.09 -3.54 2.31
N CYS A 63 -4.17 -2.64 2.66
CA CYS A 63 -4.26 -1.23 2.35
C CYS A 63 -2.97 -0.74 1.70
N MET A 64 -3.03 -0.55 0.38
CA MET A 64 -1.92 -0.05 -0.42
C MET A 64 -2.22 1.39 -0.84
N VAL A 65 -1.30 2.32 -0.57
CA VAL A 65 -1.46 3.76 -0.78
C VAL A 65 -0.20 4.35 -1.42
N GLY A 66 -0.35 5.48 -2.10
CA GLY A 66 0.80 6.21 -2.66
C GLY A 66 1.57 5.46 -3.75
N LEU A 67 1.03 4.37 -4.30
CA LEU A 67 1.68 3.64 -5.38
C LEU A 67 1.32 4.26 -6.74
N PRO A 68 2.29 4.76 -7.52
CA PRO A 68 2.02 5.45 -8.78
C PRO A 68 1.19 4.63 -9.75
N HIS A 69 1.48 3.33 -9.88
CA HIS A 69 0.78 2.40 -10.78
C HIS A 69 -0.67 2.10 -10.37
N MET A 70 -1.07 2.42 -9.12
CA MET A 70 -2.47 2.32 -8.72
C MET A 70 -3.31 3.47 -9.27
N GLY A 71 -2.68 4.46 -9.91
CA GLY A 71 -3.29 5.57 -10.66
C GLY A 71 -4.14 6.54 -9.83
N ARG A 72 -4.46 6.18 -8.58
CA ARG A 72 -5.39 6.90 -7.70
C ARG A 72 -4.73 7.12 -6.35
N THR A 73 -4.48 8.38 -6.02
CA THR A 73 -4.11 8.74 -4.64
C THR A 73 -5.36 8.59 -3.77
N ARG A 74 -5.33 7.62 -2.84
CA ARG A 74 -6.38 7.53 -1.82
C ARG A 74 -6.30 8.77 -0.93
N LYS A 75 -7.45 9.41 -0.64
CA LYS A 75 -7.45 10.54 0.29
C LYS A 75 -7.02 10.03 1.68
N PRO A 76 -6.18 10.77 2.43
CA PRO A 76 -5.74 10.36 3.77
C PRO A 76 -6.91 9.94 4.67
N ASN A 77 -8.01 10.70 4.65
CA ASN A 77 -9.20 10.39 5.45
C ASN A 77 -9.81 9.02 5.10
N GLN A 78 -9.86 8.63 3.82
CA GLN A 78 -10.39 7.32 3.41
C GLN A 78 -9.50 6.17 3.91
N VAL A 79 -8.18 6.37 3.91
CA VAL A 79 -7.22 5.39 4.44
C VAL A 79 -7.42 5.25 5.96
N THR A 80 -7.54 6.37 6.65
CA THR A 80 -7.78 6.42 8.11
C THR A 80 -9.12 5.75 8.47
N ASP A 81 -10.19 6.04 7.74
CA ASP A 81 -11.51 5.45 7.99
C ASP A 81 -11.50 3.94 7.74
N PHE A 82 -10.85 3.48 6.66
CA PHE A 82 -10.66 2.05 6.40
C PHE A 82 -9.93 1.34 7.55
N LEU A 83 -8.86 1.94 8.06
CA LEU A 83 -8.06 1.34 9.13
C LEU A 83 -8.75 1.37 10.48
N LYS A 84 -9.52 2.43 10.78
CA LYS A 84 -10.40 2.46 11.96
C LYS A 84 -11.42 1.33 11.94
N VAL A 85 -12.06 1.11 10.79
CA VAL A 85 -13.01 0.01 10.62
C VAL A 85 -12.30 -1.33 10.72
N ALA A 86 -11.17 -1.53 10.04
CA ALA A 86 -10.38 -2.76 10.12
C ALA A 86 -10.01 -3.09 11.58
N LYS A 87 -9.56 -2.10 12.35
CA LYS A 87 -9.28 -2.25 13.77
C LYS A 87 -10.51 -2.75 14.53
N LEU A 88 -11.66 -2.09 14.40
CA LEU A 88 -12.90 -2.47 15.09
C LEU A 88 -13.28 -3.94 14.81
N VAL A 89 -13.06 -4.42 13.59
CA VAL A 89 -13.31 -5.84 13.27
C VAL A 89 -12.33 -6.77 13.97
N LEU A 90 -11.05 -6.39 14.03
CA LEU A 90 -10.00 -7.22 14.62
C LEU A 90 -10.04 -7.24 16.16
N GLU A 91 -10.80 -6.36 16.82
CA GLU A 91 -11.01 -6.45 18.28
C GLU A 91 -11.81 -7.71 18.68
N GLU A 92 -12.65 -8.20 17.78
CA GLU A 92 -13.50 -9.38 18.01
C GLU A 92 -13.09 -10.61 17.20
N ASN A 93 -12.13 -10.47 16.28
CA ASN A 93 -11.79 -11.49 15.28
C ASN A 93 -10.28 -11.66 15.08
N GLU A 94 -9.87 -12.88 14.75
CA GLU A 94 -8.48 -13.14 14.39
C GLU A 94 -8.18 -12.62 12.98
N GLY A 95 -7.08 -11.87 12.82
CA GLY A 95 -6.69 -11.35 11.52
C GLY A 95 -5.47 -10.44 11.56
N ILE A 96 -5.17 -9.89 10.39
CA ILE A 96 -3.97 -9.07 10.15
C ILE A 96 -4.29 -7.90 9.22
N ILE A 97 -3.64 -6.77 9.46
CA ILE A 97 -3.60 -5.63 8.56
C ILE A 97 -2.24 -5.61 7.87
N THR A 98 -2.26 -5.47 6.55
CA THR A 98 -1.08 -5.21 5.73
C THR A 98 -1.19 -3.81 5.15
N PHE A 99 -0.13 -3.03 5.28
CA PHE A 99 -0.10 -1.64 4.87
C PHE A 99 1.12 -1.39 4.00
N GLY A 100 0.90 -0.93 2.78
CA GLY A 100 1.94 -0.55 1.83
C GLY A 100 1.84 0.92 1.46
N ASP A 101 2.97 1.61 1.51
CA ASP A 101 3.08 3.04 1.26
C ASP A 101 4.16 3.31 0.21
N GLY A 102 3.73 3.79 -0.96
CA GLY A 102 4.59 4.08 -2.11
C GLY A 102 5.07 5.52 -2.21
N GLU A 103 4.62 6.43 -1.35
CA GLU A 103 5.07 7.83 -1.40
C GLU A 103 6.05 8.17 -0.26
N GLU A 104 6.49 7.17 0.49
CA GLU A 104 7.21 7.38 1.74
C GLU A 104 6.41 8.28 2.68
N GLY A 105 5.39 7.71 3.31
CA GLY A 105 4.80 8.26 4.52
C GLY A 105 5.83 8.22 5.65
N GLU A 106 6.82 9.12 5.57
CA GLU A 106 7.58 9.55 6.73
C GLU A 106 6.64 10.30 7.67
N ARG A 107 5.77 9.55 8.34
CA ARG A 107 5.13 9.96 9.59
C ARG A 107 6.13 10.04 10.75
N THR A 108 7.39 9.68 10.49
CA THR A 108 8.50 9.55 11.43
C THR A 108 9.69 10.44 11.11
N GLY A 109 9.70 11.12 9.95
CA GLY A 109 10.70 12.13 9.61
C GLY A 109 10.26 13.49 10.13
N ASN A 110 11.00 14.05 11.07
CA ASN A 110 10.83 15.44 11.50
C ASN A 110 11.25 16.40 10.37
N PHE A 111 10.45 16.49 9.30
CA PHE A 111 10.61 17.51 8.27
C PHE A 111 10.06 18.83 8.78
N PHE A 112 10.82 19.45 9.68
CA PHE A 112 10.47 20.74 10.28
C PHE A 112 10.23 21.83 9.22
N TYR A 113 10.81 21.70 8.01
CA TYR A 113 10.73 22.69 6.94
C TYR A 113 10.53 22.07 5.55
N PHE A 114 9.80 22.80 4.69
CA PHE A 114 9.43 22.36 3.35
C PHE A 114 10.61 22.01 2.40
N PRO A 115 11.75 22.73 2.37
CA PRO A 115 12.84 22.41 1.44
C PRO A 115 13.36 20.97 1.58
N LEU A 116 13.57 20.51 2.82
CA LEU A 116 14.02 19.14 3.08
C LEU A 116 12.97 18.10 2.64
N PHE A 117 11.68 18.39 2.88
CA PHE A 117 10.58 17.56 2.38
C PHE A 117 10.56 17.49 0.85
N SER A 118 10.73 18.62 0.16
CA SER A 118 10.74 18.66 -1.30
C SER A 118 11.96 17.96 -1.90
N ASP A 119 13.12 18.07 -1.26
CA ASP A 119 14.35 17.39 -1.72
C ASP A 119 14.18 15.87 -1.62
N ASN A 120 13.59 15.37 -0.53
CA ASN A 120 13.29 13.94 -0.39
C ASN A 120 12.27 13.46 -1.41
N LYS A 121 11.20 14.22 -1.67
CA LYS A 121 10.24 13.89 -2.74
C LYS A 121 10.91 13.87 -4.10
N LEU A 122 11.77 14.84 -4.39
CA LEU A 122 12.52 14.87 -5.65
C LEU A 122 13.44 13.66 -5.79
N ALA A 123 14.18 13.29 -4.74
CA ALA A 123 15.02 12.10 -4.72
C ALA A 123 14.21 10.82 -4.96
N HIS A 124 13.06 10.69 -4.29
CA HIS A 124 12.14 9.56 -4.44
C HIS A 124 11.60 9.43 -5.87
N TYR A 125 11.03 10.49 -6.46
CA TYR A 125 10.51 10.42 -7.82
C TYR A 125 11.62 10.24 -8.85
N LYS A 126 12.79 10.88 -8.65
CA LYS A 126 13.96 10.64 -9.50
C LYS A 126 14.36 9.16 -9.48
N ALA A 127 14.39 8.54 -8.31
CA ALA A 127 14.69 7.10 -8.19
C ALA A 127 13.64 6.24 -8.91
N LEU A 128 12.35 6.60 -8.85
CA LEU A 128 11.31 5.92 -9.63
C LEU A 128 11.55 6.03 -11.14
N TYR A 129 11.82 7.23 -11.67
CA TYR A 129 12.16 7.44 -13.08
C TYR A 129 13.38 6.63 -13.51
N GLU A 130 14.48 6.71 -12.75
CA GLU A 130 15.69 5.92 -13.03
C GLU A 130 15.41 4.41 -13.01
N SER A 131 14.58 3.95 -12.06
CA SER A 131 14.25 2.54 -11.94
C SER A 131 13.44 2.03 -13.14
N ILE A 132 12.49 2.83 -13.63
CA ILE A 132 11.73 2.52 -14.85
C ILE A 132 12.67 2.54 -16.04
N GLU A 133 13.42 3.61 -16.26
CA GLU A 133 14.38 3.73 -17.37
C GLU A 133 15.33 2.52 -17.43
N SER A 134 15.85 2.06 -16.29
CA SER A 134 16.75 0.91 -16.25
C SER A 134 16.11 -0.41 -16.72
N GLY A 135 14.80 -0.55 -16.58
CA GLY A 135 14.04 -1.74 -16.97
C GLY A 135 13.51 -1.68 -18.40
N PHE A 136 13.59 -0.53 -19.06
CA PHE A 136 13.07 -0.33 -20.41
C PHE A 136 14.21 -0.38 -21.45
N PRO A 137 14.11 -1.25 -22.47
CA PRO A 137 14.98 -1.17 -23.63
C PRO A 137 14.86 0.18 -24.33
N ASP A 138 15.98 0.72 -24.86
CA ASP A 138 16.03 2.03 -25.50
C ASP A 138 15.01 2.22 -26.64
N TYR A 139 14.70 1.14 -27.37
CA TYR A 139 13.75 1.16 -28.48
C TYR A 139 12.27 1.20 -28.03
N LEU A 140 11.99 1.05 -26.73
CA LEU A 140 10.65 1.12 -26.13
C LEU A 140 10.38 2.46 -25.43
N ASN A 141 11.03 3.53 -25.87
CA ASN A 141 10.87 4.86 -25.27
C ASN A 141 9.40 5.34 -25.23
N GLU A 142 8.59 5.04 -26.25
CA GLU A 142 7.15 5.38 -26.25
C GLU A 142 6.39 4.64 -25.15
N ALA A 143 6.72 3.38 -24.88
CA ALA A 143 6.10 2.60 -23.81
C ALA A 143 6.52 3.12 -22.43
N ARG A 144 7.78 3.56 -22.28
CA ARG A 144 8.25 4.24 -21.07
C ARG A 144 7.45 5.53 -20.82
N ILE A 145 7.34 6.40 -21.83
CA ILE A 145 6.56 7.65 -21.75
C ILE A 145 5.09 7.34 -21.39
N ALA A 146 4.50 6.31 -21.98
CA ALA A 146 3.13 5.89 -21.68
C ALA A 146 2.91 5.41 -20.24
N ILE A 147 3.98 5.09 -19.51
CA ILE A 147 3.92 4.79 -18.07
C ILE A 147 4.21 6.07 -17.26
N GLU A 148 5.29 6.77 -17.58
CA GLU A 148 5.74 7.93 -16.82
C GLU A 148 4.71 9.07 -16.79
N THR A 149 4.10 9.40 -17.93
CA THR A 149 3.17 10.52 -18.05
C THR A 149 1.88 10.33 -17.25
N PRO A 150 1.15 9.21 -17.34
CA PRO A 150 -0.08 9.06 -16.55
C PRO A 150 0.16 8.62 -15.10
N PHE A 151 1.26 7.93 -14.79
CA PHE A 151 1.46 7.34 -13.46
C PHE A 151 2.45 8.08 -12.57
N LEU A 152 3.50 8.73 -13.11
CA LEU A 152 4.50 9.43 -12.28
C LEU A 152 4.36 10.95 -12.33
N GLU A 153 4.23 11.53 -13.52
CA GLU A 153 4.21 12.98 -13.71
C GLU A 153 3.18 13.73 -12.83
N PRO A 154 1.93 13.22 -12.63
CA PRO A 154 0.93 13.91 -11.81
C PRO A 154 1.34 14.05 -10.33
N PHE A 155 2.30 13.22 -9.89
CA PHE A 155 2.79 13.22 -8.53
C PHE A 155 3.97 14.17 -8.31
N VAL A 156 4.59 14.68 -9.38
CA VAL A 156 5.71 15.63 -9.32
C VAL A 156 5.17 17.07 -9.40
N SER A 157 4.63 17.56 -8.27
CA SER A 157 4.04 18.90 -8.20
C SER A 157 4.40 19.58 -6.89
N SER A 158 5.16 20.68 -6.97
CA SER A 158 5.54 21.49 -5.80
C SER A 158 4.33 21.99 -5.00
N LYS A 159 3.25 22.37 -5.70
CA LYS A 159 1.98 22.79 -5.07
C LYS A 159 1.33 21.64 -4.29
N SER A 160 1.27 20.45 -4.89
CA SER A 160 0.73 19.23 -4.25
C SER A 160 1.58 18.84 -3.04
N TRP A 161 2.91 18.83 -3.19
CA TRP A 161 3.86 18.54 -2.12
C TRP A 161 3.73 19.52 -0.96
N PHE A 162 3.60 20.82 -1.23
CA PHE A 162 3.42 21.82 -0.18
C PHE A 162 2.12 21.63 0.60
N GLN A 163 1.03 21.27 -0.09
CA GLN A 163 -0.25 20.97 0.56
C GLN A 163 -0.15 19.72 1.43
N LYS A 164 0.45 18.63 0.92
CA LYS A 164 0.70 17.40 1.69
C LYS A 164 1.58 17.66 2.92
N TRP A 165 2.64 18.45 2.77
CA TRP A 165 3.52 18.83 3.87
C TRP A 165 2.78 19.59 4.98
N LYS A 166 1.82 20.46 4.64
CA LYS A 166 0.94 21.11 5.64
C LYS A 166 0.04 20.12 6.34
N GLU A 167 -0.66 19.27 5.59
CA GLU A 167 -1.60 18.28 6.13
C GLU A 167 -0.92 17.30 7.09
N GLN A 168 0.30 16.85 6.76
CA GLN A 168 1.08 15.94 7.62
C GLN A 168 1.48 16.57 8.97
N ARG A 169 1.65 17.89 9.03
CA ARG A 169 1.96 18.59 10.30
C ARG A 169 0.74 18.72 11.21
N GLU A 170 -0.45 18.60 10.65
CA GLU A 170 -1.72 18.64 11.38
C GLU A 170 -2.16 17.22 11.81
N ASP A 171 -1.75 16.17 11.09
CA ASP A 171 -2.07 14.75 11.35
C ASP A 171 -0.98 14.03 12.17
N THR A 172 -0.81 14.43 13.44
CA THR A 172 0.12 13.78 14.39
C THR A 172 -0.41 12.47 14.99
N GLY A 173 -1.65 12.05 14.68
CA GLY A 173 -2.39 11.08 15.50
C GLY A 173 -2.50 9.65 14.94
N PHE A 174 -2.02 9.37 13.73
CA PHE A 174 -2.36 8.09 13.08
C PHE A 174 -1.83 6.84 13.80
N GLN A 175 -0.61 6.86 14.34
CA GLN A 175 -0.03 5.71 15.04
C GLN A 175 -0.55 5.56 16.48
N GLU A 176 -0.88 6.67 17.16
CA GLU A 176 -1.38 6.64 18.54
C GLU A 176 -2.83 6.13 18.66
N VAL A 177 -3.65 6.32 17.61
CA VAL A 177 -5.09 5.98 17.64
C VAL A 177 -5.36 4.48 17.55
N LEU A 178 -4.46 3.68 16.95
CA LEU A 178 -4.82 2.34 16.50
C LEU A 178 -4.50 1.19 17.48
N LYS A 179 -3.68 1.37 18.53
CA LYS A 179 -3.29 0.28 19.48
C LYS A 179 -2.93 -1.05 18.78
N LEU A 180 -2.39 -1.01 17.58
CA LEU A 180 -2.03 -2.20 16.82
C LEU A 180 -0.62 -2.66 17.21
N ILE A 181 -0.43 -3.98 17.31
CA ILE A 181 0.89 -4.57 17.50
C ILE A 181 1.54 -4.82 16.15
N ARG A 182 2.79 -4.37 16.03
CA ARG A 182 3.64 -4.60 14.85
C ARG A 182 3.97 -6.09 14.73
N VAL A 183 3.82 -6.65 13.54
CA VAL A 183 4.22 -8.03 13.24
C VAL A 183 5.58 -8.02 12.58
N ARG A 184 6.54 -8.72 13.18
CA ARG A 184 7.86 -8.92 12.60
C ARG A 184 7.77 -9.74 11.32
N MET A 185 8.44 -9.29 10.25
CA MET A 185 8.52 -10.03 9.01
C MET A 185 9.39 -11.29 9.18
N SER A 186 8.97 -12.41 8.57
CA SER A 186 9.74 -13.66 8.68
C SER A 186 11.00 -13.62 7.81
N LYS A 187 11.96 -14.50 8.10
CA LYS A 187 13.17 -14.64 7.29
C LYS A 187 12.83 -15.09 5.86
N GLU A 188 11.79 -15.91 5.72
CA GLU A 188 11.28 -16.39 4.44
C GLU A 188 10.70 -15.24 3.62
N ASN A 189 9.88 -14.36 4.23
CA ASN A 189 9.37 -13.17 3.53
C ASN A 189 10.52 -12.27 3.03
N TRP A 190 11.55 -12.11 3.84
CA TRP A 190 12.72 -11.33 3.48
C TRP A 190 13.51 -11.96 2.32
N ASN A 191 13.78 -13.26 2.39
CA ASN A 191 14.49 -13.97 1.33
C ASN A 191 13.71 -13.94 0.01
N GLU A 192 12.39 -14.13 0.06
CA GLU A 192 11.51 -14.04 -1.11
C GLU A 192 11.59 -12.64 -1.76
N ALA A 193 11.51 -11.57 -0.97
CA ALA A 193 11.59 -10.22 -1.47
C ALA A 193 12.96 -9.91 -2.11
N ARG A 194 14.06 -10.36 -1.51
CA ARG A 194 15.42 -10.19 -2.05
C ARG A 194 15.61 -10.92 -3.38
N GLU A 195 15.06 -12.12 -3.48
CA GLU A 195 15.10 -12.91 -4.72
C GLU A 195 14.26 -12.25 -5.83
N LEU A 196 13.06 -11.75 -5.50
CA LEU A 196 12.19 -11.06 -6.46
C LEU A 196 12.87 -9.85 -7.10
N VAL A 197 13.71 -9.13 -6.35
CA VAL A 197 14.46 -7.98 -6.86
C VAL A 197 15.85 -8.33 -7.37
N LYS A 198 16.26 -9.61 -7.31
CA LYS A 198 17.61 -10.07 -7.64
C LYS A 198 18.69 -9.23 -6.96
N GLU A 199 18.54 -9.07 -5.66
CA GLU A 199 19.42 -8.18 -4.89
C GLU A 199 20.90 -8.59 -5.06
N GLY A 200 21.75 -7.62 -5.39
CA GLY A 200 23.16 -7.84 -5.71
C GLY A 200 23.45 -7.96 -7.21
N GLU A 201 22.45 -8.30 -8.02
CA GLU A 201 22.54 -8.26 -9.49
C GLU A 201 21.83 -7.01 -10.06
N SER A 202 20.79 -6.54 -9.39
CA SER A 202 20.06 -5.33 -9.78
C SER A 202 20.37 -4.14 -8.84
N PRO A 203 20.04 -2.90 -9.26
CA PRO A 203 20.16 -1.74 -8.38
C PRO A 203 19.05 -1.65 -7.30
N TYR A 204 18.11 -2.61 -7.29
CA TYR A 204 17.11 -2.71 -6.24
C TYR A 204 17.67 -3.38 -4.99
N GLY A 205 17.17 -2.96 -3.83
CA GLY A 205 17.51 -3.55 -2.53
C GLY A 205 16.31 -3.70 -1.62
N ILE A 206 16.42 -4.59 -0.62
CA ILE A 206 15.43 -4.79 0.44
C ILE A 206 16.06 -4.46 1.79
N ARG A 207 15.63 -3.35 2.39
CA ARG A 207 15.98 -2.95 3.76
C ARG A 207 14.88 -3.36 4.73
N ILE A 208 15.28 -3.73 5.94
CA ILE A 208 14.36 -3.90 7.06
C ILE A 208 14.54 -2.69 7.97
N GLU A 209 13.47 -1.95 8.20
CA GLU A 209 13.45 -0.81 9.12
C GLU A 209 12.83 -1.20 10.46
N GLU A 210 13.14 -0.37 11.47
CA GLU A 210 12.69 -0.43 12.85
C GLU A 210 13.32 -1.54 13.71
N GLU A 211 13.44 -1.27 15.02
CA GLU A 211 14.11 -2.12 16.01
C GLU A 211 13.50 -3.54 16.11
N ASN A 212 12.26 -3.70 15.63
CA ASN A 212 11.51 -4.97 15.67
C ASN A 212 11.37 -5.67 14.30
N GLY A 213 11.86 -5.07 13.20
CA GLY A 213 11.87 -5.68 11.87
C GLY A 213 10.49 -5.95 11.25
N ASN A 214 9.51 -5.09 11.53
CA ASN A 214 8.14 -5.17 11.02
C ASN A 214 7.91 -4.36 9.74
N VAL A 215 8.88 -3.53 9.32
CA VAL A 215 8.80 -2.76 8.07
C VAL A 215 9.83 -3.29 7.09
N MET A 216 9.37 -3.61 5.89
CA MET A 216 10.20 -3.94 4.74
C MET A 216 10.18 -2.77 3.75
N VAL A 217 11.34 -2.38 3.26
CA VAL A 217 11.51 -1.24 2.36
C VAL A 217 12.15 -1.72 1.07
N LEU A 218 11.43 -1.52 -0.03
CA LEU A 218 11.98 -1.63 -1.37
C LEU A 218 12.74 -0.35 -1.69
N GLU A 219 13.97 -0.50 -2.18
CA GLU A 219 14.86 0.61 -2.48
C GLU A 219 15.39 0.54 -3.91
N TRP A 220 15.76 1.70 -4.44
CA TRP A 220 16.56 1.84 -5.64
C TRP A 220 17.83 2.62 -5.31
N ARG A 221 19.00 1.96 -5.39
CA ARG A 221 20.30 2.55 -5.05
C ARG A 221 20.32 3.22 -3.66
N GLY A 222 19.64 2.61 -2.69
CA GLY A 222 19.52 3.12 -1.31
C GLY A 222 18.41 4.14 -1.09
N ILE A 223 17.71 4.60 -2.14
CA ILE A 223 16.56 5.49 -2.03
C ILE A 223 15.28 4.66 -1.83
N PRO A 224 14.51 4.89 -0.75
CA PRO A 224 13.24 4.20 -0.53
C PRO A 224 12.20 4.48 -1.62
N LEU A 225 11.60 3.40 -2.14
CA LEU A 225 10.52 3.44 -3.11
C LEU A 225 9.17 3.03 -2.51
N VAL A 226 9.13 1.92 -1.75
CA VAL A 226 7.89 1.40 -1.16
C VAL A 226 8.18 0.84 0.21
N LYS A 227 7.37 1.20 1.21
CA LYS A 227 7.41 0.59 2.54
C LYS A 227 6.21 -0.32 2.73
N VAL A 228 6.42 -1.50 3.29
CA VAL A 228 5.36 -2.47 3.61
C VAL A 228 5.48 -2.89 5.06
N SER A 229 4.35 -2.95 5.76
CA SER A 229 4.27 -3.32 7.17
C SER A 229 3.06 -4.20 7.45
N ALA A 230 3.14 -4.95 8.54
CA ALA A 230 2.08 -5.85 8.99
C ALA A 230 1.75 -5.61 10.47
N TRP A 231 0.47 -5.74 10.81
CA TRP A 231 -0.06 -5.36 12.11
C TRP A 231 -1.18 -6.30 12.55
N VAL A 232 -1.24 -6.61 13.84
CA VAL A 232 -2.31 -7.41 14.45
C VAL A 232 -2.94 -6.65 15.61
N TYR A 233 -4.16 -7.00 15.96
CA TYR A 233 -4.78 -6.58 17.20
C TYR A 233 -4.45 -7.58 18.30
N THR A 234 -4.20 -7.11 19.51
CA THR A 234 -4.09 -7.96 20.70
C THR A 234 -5.04 -7.47 21.77
N ASN A 235 -5.89 -8.37 22.25
CA ASN A 235 -6.81 -8.15 23.37
C ASN A 235 -6.06 -7.97 24.70
#